data_AF-A0A533RWA2-F1
#
_entry.id   AF-A0A533RWA2-F1
#
_cell.length_a   1.000
_cell.length_b   1.000
_cell.length_c   1.000
_cell.angle_alpha   90.00
_cell.angle_beta   90.00
_cell.angle_gamma   90.00
#
_symmetry.space_group_name_H-M   'P 1'
#
loop_
_entity.id
_entity.type
_entity.pdbx_description
1 polymer ?
#
loop_
_entity_poly.entity_id
_entity_poly.type
_entity_poly.pdbx_seq_one_letter_code
_entity_poly.pdbx_strand_id
1 'polypeptide(L)'
;MAHNTSYGAGLTVEVDPISRIEGHLGVKLTTDATGKVTEADVHGNLWRGFENFLIGRNPNDAITFVQRICGVCPVPHGTTSAFAIDAVYGYNDNFQTFMAGGNYTPSGSNADVVALPAGMGVPAKAIHIRNLVLAAEFLMSHITHSYHLAAPSYVQGPPIPPWTPYFADSYYHPLLRSAGKTLPVQSAGFSSDLWSAVITQYVKALRIRRLTFEAGALFAGRMPMTSALVAGGVLNDKSESLGTKCTKFRNLMTEVGDFIVKEFIPTFLALGALYPNYDNLGNANTLYGLDAPHTLWELANVANVGVAPGAGNTAYGAGVGNFLSWGAFPQTNGQLGIKRGYKIGASPIVAGITSAQVLANLREHIAHSRYTGSWTLDANDNPVFAAATITDPATEARTEPERTMAAKYSWLKAPRWTVGATNYAMEVGPFARMVVGGNYPVDGTTLLSNGVGGLY
;
A
#
# COMPACT_ATOMS: atom_id res chain seq x y z
N MET A 1 -36.14 -7.98 -15.69
CA MET A 1 -36.85 -6.68 -15.68
C MET A 1 -35.90 -5.65 -16.26
N ALA A 2 -36.35 -4.79 -17.17
CA ALA A 2 -35.50 -3.73 -17.70
C ALA A 2 -35.49 -2.57 -16.70
N HIS A 3 -34.34 -2.31 -16.04
CA HIS A 3 -34.16 -1.12 -15.22
C HIS A 3 -33.85 0.07 -16.13
N ASN A 4 -34.90 0.62 -16.72
CA ASN A 4 -34.86 1.93 -17.34
C ASN A 4 -35.03 2.98 -16.23
N THR A 5 -33.98 3.18 -15.42
CA THR A 5 -33.97 4.18 -14.35
C THR A 5 -33.30 5.45 -14.83
N SER A 6 -34.11 6.41 -15.27
CA SER A 6 -33.71 7.82 -15.27
C SER A 6 -33.40 8.22 -13.84
N TYR A 7 -32.12 8.42 -13.52
CA TYR A 7 -31.72 8.90 -12.20
C TYR A 7 -32.17 10.35 -12.07
N GLY A 8 -32.96 10.65 -11.04
CA GLY A 8 -33.28 12.04 -10.71
C GLY A 8 -31.98 12.80 -10.42
N ALA A 9 -31.89 14.05 -10.85
CA ALA A 9 -30.69 14.86 -10.64
C ALA A 9 -30.37 14.97 -9.14
N GLY A 10 -29.13 14.63 -8.75
CA GLY A 10 -28.67 14.73 -7.36
C GLY A 10 -28.97 13.50 -6.49
N LEU A 11 -28.99 12.29 -7.05
CA LEU A 11 -29.12 11.07 -6.23
C LEU A 11 -27.88 10.91 -5.34
N THR A 12 -28.11 10.73 -4.04
CA THR A 12 -27.09 10.30 -3.08
C THR A 12 -27.20 8.79 -2.86
N VAL A 13 -26.09 8.06 -2.99
CA VAL A 13 -25.99 6.62 -2.74
C VAL A 13 -24.91 6.38 -1.69
N GLU A 14 -25.21 5.63 -0.64
CA GLU A 14 -24.26 5.27 0.40
C GLU A 14 -23.97 3.76 0.35
N VAL A 15 -22.69 3.40 0.40
CA VAL A 15 -22.21 2.01 0.48
C VAL A 15 -21.42 1.85 1.76
N ASP A 16 -22.13 1.51 2.83
CA ASP A 16 -21.57 1.15 4.14
C ASP A 16 -22.25 -0.15 4.62
N PRO A 17 -21.51 -1.26 4.84
CA PRO A 17 -20.06 -1.39 4.73
C PRO A 17 -19.58 -1.61 3.29
N ILE A 18 -18.43 -1.02 2.95
CA ILE A 18 -17.58 -1.53 1.86
C ILE A 18 -17.10 -2.92 2.27
N SER A 19 -17.41 -3.93 1.46
CA SER A 19 -16.99 -5.31 1.67
C SER A 19 -15.71 -5.67 0.90
N ARG A 20 -15.13 -6.85 1.18
CA ARG A 20 -13.88 -7.32 0.56
C ARG A 20 -12.68 -6.38 0.78
N ILE A 21 -12.64 -5.71 1.94
CA ILE A 21 -11.51 -4.94 2.46
C ILE A 21 -11.14 -5.42 3.87
N GLU A 22 -10.13 -4.81 4.48
CA GLU A 22 -9.87 -4.90 5.93
C GLU A 22 -10.49 -3.68 6.64
N GLY A 23 -10.94 -3.87 7.88
CA GLY A 23 -11.53 -2.79 8.68
C GLY A 23 -12.96 -2.40 8.27
N HIS A 24 -13.30 -1.14 8.53
CA HIS A 24 -14.62 -0.57 8.29
C HIS A 24 -14.50 0.75 7.52
N LEU A 25 -15.02 0.76 6.31
CA LEU A 25 -15.05 1.92 5.41
C LEU A 25 -16.47 2.03 4.85
N GLY A 26 -16.99 3.25 4.79
CA GLY A 26 -18.14 3.60 3.97
C GLY A 26 -17.74 4.59 2.88
N VAL A 27 -18.51 4.60 1.79
CA VAL A 27 -18.41 5.63 0.76
C VAL A 27 -19.80 6.14 0.42
N LYS A 28 -19.99 7.46 0.55
CA LYS A 28 -21.18 8.16 0.07
C LYS A 28 -20.85 8.87 -1.24
N LEU A 29 -21.66 8.62 -2.26
CA LEU A 29 -21.51 9.11 -3.62
C LEU A 29 -22.68 10.04 -3.96
N THR A 30 -22.39 11.20 -4.55
CA THR A 30 -23.39 12.05 -5.18
C THR A 30 -23.29 11.86 -6.70
N THR A 31 -24.40 11.60 -7.38
CA THR A 31 -24.43 11.45 -8.85
C THR A 31 -25.27 12.51 -9.55
N ASP A 32 -24.89 12.85 -10.78
CA ASP A 32 -25.74 13.62 -11.68
C ASP A 32 -26.92 12.76 -12.24
N ALA A 33 -27.75 13.37 -13.08
CA ALA A 33 -28.92 12.70 -13.69
C ALA A 33 -28.55 11.57 -14.68
N THR A 34 -27.29 11.46 -15.10
CA THR A 34 -26.78 10.37 -15.93
C THR A 34 -26.28 9.18 -15.11
N GLY A 35 -26.22 9.32 -13.78
CA GLY A 35 -25.61 8.35 -12.87
C GLY A 35 -24.10 8.48 -12.75
N LYS A 36 -23.49 9.52 -13.31
CA LYS A 36 -22.06 9.80 -13.17
C LYS A 36 -21.79 10.37 -11.77
N VAL A 37 -20.79 9.81 -11.08
CA VAL A 37 -20.32 10.32 -9.79
C VAL A 37 -19.71 11.71 -9.95
N THR A 38 -20.19 12.67 -9.15
CA THR A 38 -19.69 14.05 -9.08
C THR A 38 -18.96 14.35 -7.77
N GLU A 39 -19.24 13.60 -6.71
CA GLU A 39 -18.64 13.72 -5.37
C GLU A 39 -18.54 12.34 -4.71
N ALA A 40 -17.50 12.14 -3.89
CA ALA A 40 -17.27 10.89 -3.17
C ALA A 40 -16.68 11.14 -1.76
N ASP A 41 -17.52 11.00 -0.73
CA ASP A 41 -17.14 11.08 0.68
C ASP A 41 -16.65 9.71 1.17
N VAL A 42 -15.35 9.57 1.42
CA VAL A 42 -14.73 8.29 1.87
C VAL A 42 -14.47 8.33 3.37
N HIS A 43 -15.24 7.59 4.18
CA HIS A 43 -15.17 7.60 5.64
C HIS A 43 -14.69 6.27 6.23
N GLY A 44 -13.56 6.32 6.95
CA GLY A 44 -13.14 5.24 7.83
C GLY A 44 -13.96 5.27 9.13
N ASN A 45 -14.60 4.15 9.45
CA ASN A 45 -15.58 4.05 10.55
C ASN A 45 -15.02 3.41 11.84
N LEU A 46 -13.73 3.05 11.86
CA LEU A 46 -13.06 2.42 13.02
C LEU A 46 -11.89 3.27 13.54
N TRP A 47 -11.84 3.43 14.86
CA TRP A 47 -10.66 3.90 15.58
C TRP A 47 -10.39 3.02 16.81
N ARG A 48 -9.11 2.78 17.12
CA ARG A 48 -8.65 1.95 18.26
C ARG A 48 -7.55 2.58 19.11
N GLY A 49 -6.99 3.73 18.72
CA GLY A 49 -6.06 4.51 19.54
C GLY A 49 -4.72 3.84 19.84
N PHE A 50 -4.09 3.17 18.86
CA PHE A 50 -2.78 2.54 19.06
C PHE A 50 -1.68 3.55 19.44
N GLU A 51 -1.72 4.78 18.91
CA GLU A 51 -0.80 5.88 19.28
C GLU A 51 -0.85 6.12 20.80
N ASN A 52 -2.05 6.43 21.33
CA ASN A 52 -2.27 6.65 22.76
C ASN A 52 -1.98 5.41 23.62
N PHE A 53 -2.28 4.22 23.11
CA PHE A 53 -2.08 2.97 23.82
C PHE A 53 -0.60 2.66 24.10
N LEU A 54 0.33 3.19 23.29
CA LEU A 54 1.77 2.99 23.45
C LEU A 54 2.43 3.94 24.44
N ILE A 55 1.76 5.03 24.83
CA ILE A 55 2.32 6.03 25.75
C ILE A 55 2.68 5.37 27.10
N GLY A 56 3.91 5.60 27.57
CA GLY A 56 4.43 5.04 28.83
C GLY A 56 4.82 3.55 28.79
N ARG A 57 4.76 2.88 27.63
CA ARG A 57 5.22 1.48 27.49
C ARG A 57 6.71 1.38 27.21
N ASN A 58 7.28 0.18 27.42
CA ASN A 58 8.62 -0.11 26.93
C ASN A 58 8.62 -0.08 25.39
N PRO A 59 9.58 0.60 24.73
CA PRO A 59 9.64 0.65 23.27
C PRO A 59 9.63 -0.74 22.62
N ASN A 60 10.30 -1.75 23.20
CA ASN A 60 10.31 -3.11 22.64
C ASN A 60 8.91 -3.76 22.58
N ASP A 61 8.01 -3.42 23.50
CA ASP A 61 6.65 -3.96 23.49
C ASP A 61 5.86 -3.42 22.28
N ALA A 62 6.19 -2.22 21.78
CA ALA A 62 5.54 -1.61 20.63
C ALA A 62 5.62 -2.52 19.41
N ILE A 63 6.76 -3.21 19.18
CA ILE A 63 6.94 -4.17 18.08
C ILE A 63 5.85 -5.25 18.11
N THR A 64 5.47 -5.71 19.30
CA THR A 64 4.40 -6.70 19.45
C THR A 64 3.03 -6.05 19.31
N PHE A 65 2.81 -4.88 19.90
CA PHE A 65 1.50 -4.24 19.90
C PHE A 65 1.09 -3.69 18.52
N VAL A 66 1.94 -2.98 17.79
CA VAL A 66 1.55 -2.36 16.50
C VAL A 66 1.18 -3.37 15.43
N GLN A 67 1.68 -4.61 15.51
CA GLN A 67 1.23 -5.69 14.62
C GLN A 67 -0.26 -6.00 14.75
N ARG A 68 -0.93 -5.55 15.83
CA ARG A 68 -2.38 -5.69 16.00
C ARG A 68 -3.16 -4.54 15.37
N ILE A 69 -2.49 -3.57 14.75
CA ILE A 69 -3.14 -2.55 13.91
C ILE A 69 -3.80 -3.21 12.70
N CYS A 70 -3.19 -4.23 12.07
CA CYS A 70 -3.85 -4.94 10.97
C CYS A 70 -3.57 -6.44 11.01
N GLY A 71 -4.60 -7.27 10.84
CA GLY A 71 -4.45 -8.73 10.71
C GLY A 71 -3.99 -9.18 9.31
N VAL A 72 -4.06 -8.30 8.31
CA VAL A 72 -3.69 -8.58 6.91
C VAL A 72 -2.26 -8.12 6.59
N CYS A 73 -1.82 -7.00 7.16
CA CYS A 73 -0.44 -6.49 7.04
C CYS A 73 0.28 -6.25 8.40
N PRO A 74 0.29 -7.22 9.33
CA PRO A 74 0.95 -7.07 10.62
C PRO A 74 2.48 -6.88 10.53
N VAL A 75 3.16 -7.54 9.59
CA VAL A 75 4.63 -7.53 9.50
C VAL A 75 5.17 -6.13 9.17
N PRO A 76 4.67 -5.37 8.17
CA PRO A 76 5.05 -3.98 7.98
C PRO A 76 4.98 -3.12 9.25
N HIS A 77 3.95 -3.26 10.07
CA HIS A 77 3.86 -2.53 11.35
C HIS A 77 4.96 -2.96 12.32
N GLY A 78 5.15 -4.27 12.55
CA GLY A 78 6.22 -4.78 13.41
C GLY A 78 7.62 -4.42 12.92
N THR A 79 7.85 -4.48 11.60
CA THR A 79 9.11 -4.11 10.95
C THR A 79 9.40 -2.61 11.07
N THR A 80 8.40 -1.76 10.85
CA THR A 80 8.53 -0.29 11.00
C THR A 80 8.80 0.08 12.45
N SER A 81 8.11 -0.55 13.40
CA SER A 81 8.38 -0.34 14.83
C SER A 81 9.79 -0.80 15.21
N ALA A 82 10.25 -1.96 14.72
CA ALA A 82 11.62 -2.41 14.94
C ALA A 82 12.65 -1.41 14.38
N PHE A 83 12.46 -0.89 13.16
CA PHE A 83 13.36 0.13 12.58
C PHE A 83 13.35 1.46 13.37
N ALA A 84 12.20 1.89 13.88
CA ALA A 84 12.09 3.08 14.72
C ALA A 84 12.85 2.92 16.06
N ILE A 85 12.72 1.76 16.70
CA ILE A 85 13.42 1.47 17.96
C ILE A 85 14.93 1.25 17.71
N ASP A 86 15.30 0.64 16.57
CA ASP A 86 16.69 0.53 16.14
C ASP A 86 17.34 1.92 15.96
N ALA A 87 16.60 2.92 15.48
CA ALA A 87 17.08 4.31 15.43
C ALA A 87 17.25 4.92 16.82
N VAL A 88 16.27 4.75 17.71
CA VAL A 88 16.34 5.27 19.10
C VAL A 88 17.49 4.63 19.90
N TYR A 89 17.81 3.36 19.68
CA TYR A 89 18.92 2.67 20.35
C TYR A 89 20.27 2.77 19.61
N GLY A 90 20.37 3.52 18.51
CA GLY A 90 21.63 3.68 17.78
C GLY A 90 22.11 2.43 17.02
N TYR A 91 21.19 1.54 16.64
CA TYR A 91 21.41 0.45 15.67
C TYR A 91 21.10 0.87 14.23
N ASN A 92 20.72 2.13 14.01
CA ASN A 92 20.34 2.70 12.74
C ASN A 92 20.78 4.18 12.62
N ASP A 93 21.13 4.61 11.40
CA ASP A 93 21.44 5.99 11.07
C ASP A 93 20.22 6.63 10.41
N ASN A 94 19.58 7.56 11.12
CA ASN A 94 18.52 8.39 10.54
C ASN A 94 17.41 7.55 9.86
N PHE A 95 17.04 7.88 8.62
CA PHE A 95 16.06 7.17 7.81
C PHE A 95 16.67 6.08 6.94
N GLN A 96 17.96 5.74 7.10
CA GLN A 96 18.36 4.37 6.78
C GLN A 96 17.53 3.42 7.66
N THR A 97 17.51 2.12 7.39
CA THR A 97 16.65 1.17 8.13
C THR A 97 17.41 0.37 9.19
N PHE A 98 18.73 0.44 9.14
CA PHE A 98 19.70 -0.07 10.12
C PHE A 98 21.10 0.41 9.72
N MET A 99 22.04 0.38 10.66
CA MET A 99 23.47 0.37 10.39
C MET A 99 23.94 -1.09 10.39
N ALA A 100 24.80 -1.45 9.44
CA ALA A 100 25.49 -2.73 9.48
C ALA A 100 26.56 -2.68 10.57
N GLY A 101 26.59 -3.67 11.47
CA GLY A 101 27.50 -3.67 12.61
C GLY A 101 28.97 -3.54 12.20
N GLY A 102 29.64 -2.49 12.68
CA GLY A 102 31.10 -2.33 12.61
C GLY A 102 31.64 -1.15 11.80
N ASN A 103 30.85 -0.42 11.01
CA ASN A 103 31.27 0.83 10.36
C ASN A 103 30.08 1.78 10.15
N TYR A 104 30.28 3.07 10.44
CA TYR A 104 29.33 4.15 10.19
C TYR A 104 30.04 5.33 9.51
N THR A 105 29.42 5.86 8.45
CA THR A 105 29.88 7.07 7.76
C THR A 105 28.67 7.97 7.52
N PRO A 106 28.53 9.12 8.22
CA PRO A 106 27.41 10.03 8.02
C PRO A 106 27.38 10.59 6.59
N SER A 107 26.20 10.67 5.97
CA SER A 107 25.98 11.48 4.78
C SER A 107 25.37 12.83 5.15
N GLY A 108 26.20 13.79 5.59
CA GLY A 108 25.77 15.14 5.98
C GLY A 108 26.92 15.97 6.53
N SER A 109 26.87 17.30 6.34
CA SER A 109 28.01 18.22 6.50
C SER A 109 28.41 18.59 7.95
N ASN A 110 27.96 17.87 8.96
CA ASN A 110 28.49 17.98 10.32
C ASN A 110 29.50 16.84 10.55
N ALA A 111 30.76 17.13 10.25
CA ALA A 111 31.86 16.18 10.28
C ALA A 111 32.43 15.95 11.70
N ASP A 112 31.57 15.54 12.64
CA ASP A 112 32.00 14.88 13.87
C ASP A 112 31.79 13.38 13.72
N VAL A 113 32.88 12.65 13.44
CA VAL A 113 32.87 11.20 13.37
C VAL A 113 32.72 10.63 14.78
N VAL A 114 31.47 10.49 15.23
CA VAL A 114 31.17 9.67 16.41
C VAL A 114 31.36 8.21 16.03
N ALA A 115 32.57 7.71 16.26
CA ALA A 115 32.88 6.30 16.12
C ALA A 115 31.98 5.49 17.07
N LEU A 116 31.07 4.72 16.49
CA LEU A 116 30.21 3.82 17.26
C LEU A 116 31.08 2.77 17.97
N PRO A 117 30.82 2.44 19.25
CA PRO A 117 31.39 1.27 19.88
C PRO A 117 31.31 0.02 19.00
N ALA A 118 32.40 -0.74 18.96
CA ALA A 118 32.48 -1.95 18.15
C ALA A 118 31.34 -2.92 18.48
N GLY A 119 30.54 -3.28 17.47
CA GLY A 119 29.39 -4.17 17.62
C GLY A 119 28.02 -3.49 17.65
N MET A 120 27.91 -2.16 17.57
CA MET A 120 26.61 -1.50 17.38
C MET A 120 26.17 -1.53 15.90
N GLY A 121 24.94 -1.99 15.67
CA GLY A 121 24.31 -2.15 14.36
C GLY A 121 23.52 -3.46 14.26
N VAL A 122 22.55 -3.55 13.34
CA VAL A 122 21.76 -4.77 13.15
C VAL A 122 22.60 -5.82 12.41
N PRO A 123 22.69 -7.07 12.91
CA PRO A 123 23.46 -8.12 12.23
C PRO A 123 22.92 -8.44 10.83
N ALA A 124 23.80 -8.62 9.85
CA ALA A 124 23.46 -8.99 8.46
C ALA A 124 22.45 -10.15 8.37
N LYS A 125 22.60 -11.19 9.20
CA LYS A 125 21.66 -12.32 9.25
C LYS A 125 20.25 -11.90 9.70
N ALA A 126 20.13 -10.98 10.64
CA ALA A 126 18.84 -10.46 11.09
C ALA A 126 18.19 -9.56 10.01
N ILE A 127 18.98 -8.77 9.29
CA ILE A 127 18.53 -7.99 8.12
C ILE A 127 17.89 -8.90 7.07
N HIS A 128 18.61 -9.95 6.66
CA HIS A 128 18.08 -10.92 5.69
C HIS A 128 16.81 -11.61 6.21
N ILE A 129 16.77 -12.04 7.48
CA ILE A 129 15.57 -12.66 8.06
C ILE A 129 14.37 -11.69 8.06
N ARG A 130 14.55 -10.44 8.49
CA ARG A 130 13.50 -9.40 8.45
C ARG A 130 12.94 -9.24 7.03
N ASN A 131 13.82 -9.20 6.01
CA ASN A 131 13.41 -9.15 4.61
C ASN A 131 12.65 -10.40 4.15
N LEU A 132 13.08 -11.62 4.53
CA LEU A 132 12.40 -12.87 4.16
C LEU A 132 10.98 -12.93 4.74
N VAL A 133 10.81 -12.48 5.99
CA VAL A 133 9.49 -12.41 6.66
C VAL A 133 8.61 -11.33 6.03
N LEU A 134 9.17 -10.15 5.73
CA LEU A 134 8.44 -9.08 5.02
C LEU A 134 8.03 -9.51 3.60
N ALA A 135 8.90 -10.21 2.87
CA ALA A 135 8.63 -10.69 1.52
C ALA A 135 7.53 -11.75 1.50
N ALA A 136 7.57 -12.68 2.46
CA ALA A 136 6.51 -13.66 2.67
C ALA A 136 5.13 -13.01 2.85
N GLU A 137 5.03 -11.93 3.64
CA GLU A 137 3.77 -11.21 3.78
C GLU A 137 3.40 -10.38 2.55
N PHE A 138 4.38 -9.78 1.85
CA PHE A 138 4.16 -9.05 0.61
C PHE A 138 3.48 -9.94 -0.45
N LEU A 139 4.01 -11.14 -0.65
CA LEU A 139 3.47 -12.14 -1.57
C LEU A 139 2.10 -12.65 -1.09
N MET A 140 1.97 -12.99 0.20
CA MET A 140 0.69 -13.37 0.80
C MET A 140 -0.39 -12.32 0.53
N SER A 141 -0.09 -11.04 0.81
CA SER A 141 -1.04 -9.94 0.73
C SER A 141 -1.44 -9.64 -0.71
N HIS A 142 -0.50 -9.63 -1.67
CA HIS A 142 -0.84 -9.41 -3.07
C HIS A 142 -1.65 -10.56 -3.69
N ILE A 143 -1.30 -11.82 -3.42
CA ILE A 143 -2.09 -13.00 -3.86
C ILE A 143 -3.48 -12.97 -3.20
N THR A 144 -3.56 -12.60 -1.92
CA THR A 144 -4.82 -12.45 -1.20
C THR A 144 -5.70 -11.38 -1.82
N HIS A 145 -5.16 -10.17 -1.98
CA HIS A 145 -5.86 -9.02 -2.52
C HIS A 145 -6.39 -9.32 -3.92
N SER A 146 -5.52 -9.72 -4.83
CA SER A 146 -5.89 -9.85 -6.25
C SER A 146 -6.97 -10.90 -6.48
N TYR A 147 -6.88 -12.11 -5.91
CA TYR A 147 -7.94 -13.12 -6.08
C TYR A 147 -9.12 -12.95 -5.13
N HIS A 148 -8.87 -12.85 -3.81
CA HIS A 148 -9.92 -13.03 -2.82
C HIS A 148 -10.67 -11.74 -2.50
N LEU A 149 -10.06 -10.58 -2.79
CA LEU A 149 -10.67 -9.27 -2.56
C LEU A 149 -11.10 -8.62 -3.88
N ALA A 150 -10.20 -8.48 -4.86
CA ALA A 150 -10.42 -7.70 -6.08
C ALA A 150 -11.11 -8.48 -7.21
N ALA A 151 -10.67 -9.71 -7.54
CA ALA A 151 -11.16 -10.44 -8.71
C ALA A 151 -12.70 -10.60 -8.80
N PRO A 152 -13.49 -10.77 -7.72
CA PRO A 152 -14.95 -10.83 -7.80
C PRO A 152 -15.63 -9.56 -8.34
N SER A 153 -14.91 -8.43 -8.42
CA SER A 153 -15.35 -7.21 -9.09
C SER A 153 -15.23 -7.28 -10.62
N TYR A 154 -14.38 -8.18 -11.14
CA TYR A 154 -14.05 -8.31 -12.57
C TYR A 154 -14.46 -9.66 -13.17
N VAL A 155 -14.68 -10.69 -12.34
CA VAL A 155 -15.08 -12.04 -12.73
C VAL A 155 -16.19 -12.51 -11.79
N GLN A 156 -17.34 -12.85 -12.36
CA GLN A 156 -18.49 -13.34 -11.60
C GLN A 156 -18.27 -14.78 -11.16
N GLY A 157 -18.41 -15.10 -9.87
CA GLY A 157 -18.29 -16.47 -9.38
C GLY A 157 -19.51 -17.37 -9.67
N PRO A 158 -19.42 -18.67 -9.33
CA PRO A 158 -20.58 -19.58 -9.33
C PRO A 158 -21.68 -19.09 -8.36
N PRO A 159 -22.94 -19.55 -8.50
CA PRO A 159 -24.10 -19.06 -7.76
C PRO A 159 -24.19 -19.65 -6.33
N ILE A 160 -23.08 -19.67 -5.61
CA ILE A 160 -22.94 -20.22 -4.25
C ILE A 160 -22.12 -19.26 -3.36
N PRO A 161 -22.36 -19.21 -2.04
CA PRO A 161 -21.48 -18.49 -1.12
C PRO A 161 -20.03 -19.02 -1.21
N PRO A 162 -18.99 -18.17 -1.06
CA PRO A 162 -19.04 -16.74 -0.76
C PRO A 162 -19.14 -15.83 -2.00
N TRP A 163 -19.38 -16.38 -3.18
CA TRP A 163 -19.44 -15.63 -4.45
C TRP A 163 -20.75 -14.87 -4.64
N THR A 164 -21.82 -15.31 -3.98
CA THR A 164 -23.11 -14.61 -3.94
C THR A 164 -23.30 -13.84 -2.63
N PRO A 165 -23.95 -12.66 -2.66
CA PRO A 165 -24.45 -11.96 -3.85
C PRO A 165 -23.31 -11.32 -4.68
N TYR A 166 -23.47 -11.31 -6.00
CA TYR A 166 -22.61 -10.62 -6.96
C TYR A 166 -23.39 -9.53 -7.71
N PHE A 167 -22.69 -8.67 -8.43
CA PHE A 167 -23.32 -7.64 -9.27
C PHE A 167 -24.12 -8.27 -10.42
N ALA A 168 -25.02 -7.49 -11.03
CA ALA A 168 -25.71 -7.93 -12.24
C ALA A 168 -24.70 -8.24 -13.36
N ASP A 169 -24.97 -9.28 -14.15
CA ASP A 169 -24.10 -9.80 -15.22
C ASP A 169 -23.63 -8.69 -16.19
N SER A 170 -24.47 -7.67 -16.41
CA SER A 170 -24.18 -6.47 -17.20
C SER A 170 -23.00 -5.61 -16.74
N TYR A 171 -22.54 -5.74 -15.49
CA TYR A 171 -21.38 -4.99 -14.96
C TYR A 171 -20.02 -5.64 -15.32
N TYR A 172 -20.01 -6.94 -15.67
CA TYR A 172 -18.80 -7.67 -16.05
C TYR A 172 -18.51 -7.52 -17.57
N HIS A 173 -17.30 -7.84 -18.03
CA HIS A 173 -16.99 -7.83 -19.48
C HIS A 173 -17.77 -8.93 -20.24
N PRO A 174 -18.34 -8.69 -21.45
CA PRO A 174 -19.15 -9.66 -22.17
C PRO A 174 -18.51 -11.05 -22.39
N LEU A 175 -17.19 -11.14 -22.58
CA LEU A 175 -16.48 -12.43 -22.71
C LEU A 175 -16.37 -13.23 -21.40
N LEU A 176 -16.71 -12.62 -20.25
CA LEU A 176 -16.75 -13.24 -18.93
C LEU A 176 -18.19 -13.43 -18.42
N ARG A 177 -19.17 -12.80 -19.08
CA ARG A 177 -20.60 -13.03 -18.87
C ARG A 177 -20.97 -14.42 -19.36
N SER A 178 -21.97 -15.05 -18.72
CA SER A 178 -22.51 -16.36 -19.11
C SER A 178 -21.54 -17.57 -19.17
N ALA A 179 -20.29 -17.45 -18.71
CA ALA A 179 -19.29 -18.53 -18.66
C ALA A 179 -19.66 -19.63 -17.63
N GLY A 180 -20.68 -20.42 -17.94
CA GLY A 180 -21.11 -21.61 -17.20
C GLY A 180 -21.93 -21.36 -15.93
N LYS A 181 -21.51 -20.44 -15.05
CA LYS A 181 -21.99 -20.37 -13.64
C LYS A 181 -21.88 -21.72 -12.90
N THR A 182 -21.04 -22.61 -13.40
CA THR A 182 -20.75 -23.93 -12.87
C THR A 182 -19.28 -23.95 -12.44
N LEU A 183 -18.94 -24.70 -11.40
CA LEU A 183 -17.54 -24.80 -10.99
C LEU A 183 -16.71 -25.44 -12.12
N PRO A 184 -15.60 -24.83 -12.55
CA PRO A 184 -14.73 -25.45 -13.54
C PRO A 184 -14.11 -26.73 -12.98
N VAL A 185 -13.91 -27.73 -13.84
CA VAL A 185 -13.22 -28.97 -13.45
C VAL A 185 -11.75 -28.65 -13.14
N GLN A 186 -11.27 -29.04 -11.97
CA GLN A 186 -9.86 -28.87 -11.59
C GLN A 186 -8.98 -29.94 -12.27
N SER A 187 -8.75 -29.80 -13.56
CA SER A 187 -7.72 -30.54 -14.30
C SER A 187 -6.36 -29.83 -14.20
N ALA A 188 -5.27 -30.60 -14.30
CA ALA A 188 -3.93 -30.02 -14.38
C ALA A 188 -3.69 -29.42 -15.76
N GLY A 189 -3.29 -28.14 -15.81
CA GLY A 189 -2.99 -27.41 -17.05
C GLY A 189 -3.52 -25.97 -17.02
N PHE A 190 -3.39 -25.26 -18.14
CA PHE A 190 -4.11 -24.01 -18.34
C PHE A 190 -5.58 -24.29 -18.65
N SER A 191 -6.46 -23.41 -18.19
CA SER A 191 -7.87 -23.49 -18.56
C SER A 191 -8.08 -23.01 -20.01
N SER A 192 -9.11 -23.52 -20.67
CA SER A 192 -9.49 -23.15 -22.04
C SER A 192 -9.99 -21.70 -22.16
N ASP A 193 -10.43 -21.10 -21.05
CA ASP A 193 -10.98 -19.76 -21.01
C ASP A 193 -10.53 -19.00 -19.74
N LEU A 194 -10.56 -17.67 -19.83
CA LEU A 194 -10.05 -16.78 -18.79
C LEU A 194 -10.91 -16.76 -17.52
N TRP A 195 -12.23 -16.99 -17.64
CA TRP A 195 -13.13 -17.05 -16.49
C TRP A 195 -12.78 -18.27 -15.63
N SER A 196 -12.71 -19.44 -16.26
CA SER A 196 -12.36 -20.70 -15.61
C SER A 196 -10.93 -20.67 -15.05
N ALA A 197 -9.99 -20.00 -15.71
CA ALA A 197 -8.65 -19.75 -15.19
C ALA A 197 -8.69 -18.95 -13.87
N VAL A 198 -9.39 -17.82 -13.82
CA VAL A 198 -9.49 -16.98 -12.61
C VAL A 198 -10.18 -17.72 -11.47
N ILE A 199 -11.28 -18.44 -11.73
CA ILE A 199 -12.01 -19.17 -10.68
C ILE A 199 -11.20 -20.37 -10.16
N THR A 200 -10.53 -21.12 -11.03
CA THR A 200 -9.64 -22.23 -10.61
C THR A 200 -8.46 -21.71 -9.78
N GLN A 201 -7.83 -20.63 -10.23
CA GLN A 201 -6.69 -20.04 -9.54
C GLN A 201 -7.10 -19.33 -8.24
N TYR A 202 -8.31 -18.80 -8.10
CA TYR A 202 -8.84 -18.30 -6.82
C TYR A 202 -8.77 -19.40 -5.74
N VAL A 203 -9.27 -20.61 -6.05
CA VAL A 203 -9.24 -21.74 -5.11
C VAL A 203 -7.80 -22.19 -4.84
N LYS A 204 -6.95 -22.25 -5.87
CA LYS A 204 -5.51 -22.56 -5.73
C LYS A 204 -4.77 -21.52 -4.87
N ALA A 205 -5.11 -20.25 -5.00
CA ALA A 205 -4.49 -19.14 -4.30
C ALA A 205 -4.69 -19.21 -2.77
N LEU A 206 -5.77 -19.83 -2.28
CA LEU A 206 -5.94 -20.15 -0.85
C LEU A 206 -4.79 -21.04 -0.32
N ARG A 207 -4.31 -21.99 -1.13
CA ARG A 207 -3.14 -22.82 -0.78
C ARG A 207 -1.84 -22.02 -0.95
N ILE A 208 -1.67 -21.30 -2.06
CA ILE A 208 -0.41 -20.56 -2.29
C ILE A 208 -0.17 -19.47 -1.24
N ARG A 209 -1.21 -18.73 -0.82
CA ARG A 209 -1.11 -17.74 0.27
C ARG A 209 -0.83 -18.37 1.65
N ARG A 210 -1.13 -19.67 1.82
CA ARG A 210 -0.74 -20.44 3.01
C ARG A 210 0.75 -20.80 2.94
N LEU A 211 1.26 -21.22 1.78
CA LEU A 211 2.70 -21.53 1.61
C LEU A 211 3.60 -20.32 1.90
N THR A 212 3.21 -19.12 1.47
CA THR A 212 3.95 -17.90 1.81
C THR A 212 4.02 -17.67 3.31
N PHE A 213 2.92 -17.85 4.04
CA PHE A 213 2.91 -17.77 5.51
C PHE A 213 3.67 -18.92 6.19
N GLU A 214 3.62 -20.15 5.68
CA GLU A 214 4.46 -21.25 6.18
C GLU A 214 5.95 -20.94 6.02
N ALA A 215 6.35 -20.39 4.88
CA ALA A 215 7.72 -19.98 4.62
C ALA A 215 8.15 -18.85 5.56
N GLY A 216 7.34 -17.79 5.72
CA GLY A 216 7.60 -16.71 6.66
C GLY A 216 7.69 -17.18 8.12
N ALA A 217 6.81 -18.11 8.53
CA ALA A 217 6.75 -18.64 9.89
C ALA A 217 8.04 -19.34 10.34
N LEU A 218 8.83 -19.92 9.41
CA LEU A 218 10.13 -20.52 9.71
C LEU A 218 11.09 -19.54 10.43
N PHE A 219 10.96 -18.24 10.15
CA PHE A 219 11.79 -17.20 10.77
C PHE A 219 11.01 -16.20 11.63
N ALA A 220 9.69 -16.13 11.47
CA ALA A 220 8.79 -15.26 12.25
C ALA A 220 8.30 -15.89 13.56
N GLY A 221 8.52 -17.20 13.76
CA GLY A 221 7.91 -18.01 14.83
C GLY A 221 6.45 -18.36 14.53
N ARG A 222 5.66 -17.39 14.07
CA ARG A 222 4.32 -17.57 13.51
C ARG A 222 3.98 -16.52 12.46
N MET A 223 2.99 -16.83 11.63
CA MET A 223 2.33 -15.90 10.71
C MET A 223 0.81 -16.17 10.77
N PRO A 224 -0.07 -15.14 10.79
CA PRO A 224 0.24 -13.71 10.92
C PRO A 224 0.84 -13.34 12.30
N MET A 225 1.30 -12.09 12.42
CA MET A 225 1.83 -11.49 13.65
C MET A 225 3.09 -12.18 14.23
N THR A 226 4.22 -11.95 13.56
CA THR A 226 5.57 -12.38 13.96
C THR A 226 5.88 -12.13 15.45
N SER A 227 6.48 -13.15 16.08
CA SER A 227 7.02 -13.10 17.44
C SER A 227 8.55 -13.02 17.46
N ALA A 228 9.20 -12.93 16.29
CA ALA A 228 10.65 -12.96 16.17
C ALA A 228 11.31 -11.58 16.04
N LEU A 229 10.55 -10.50 15.76
CA LEU A 229 11.13 -9.16 15.66
C LEU A 229 11.44 -8.58 17.03
N VAL A 230 12.67 -8.08 17.20
CA VAL A 230 13.16 -7.35 18.38
C VAL A 230 14.07 -6.21 17.93
N ALA A 231 14.31 -5.24 18.81
CA ALA A 231 15.35 -4.24 18.57
C ALA A 231 16.73 -4.91 18.43
N GLY A 232 17.59 -4.34 17.59
CA GLY A 232 18.90 -4.87 17.25
C GLY A 232 18.89 -6.11 16.33
N GLY A 233 17.75 -6.77 16.08
CA GLY A 233 17.71 -7.91 15.17
C GLY A 233 16.44 -8.75 15.17
N VAL A 234 16.62 -10.06 15.41
CA VAL A 234 15.56 -11.07 15.45
C VAL A 234 15.88 -12.18 16.45
N LEU A 235 14.85 -12.78 17.03
CA LEU A 235 14.95 -14.01 17.82
C LEU A 235 14.98 -15.24 16.90
N ASN A 236 15.83 -16.21 17.23
CA ASN A 236 15.85 -17.54 16.64
C ASN A 236 16.40 -18.52 17.68
N ASP A 237 15.86 -19.74 17.78
CA ASP A 237 16.40 -20.71 18.73
C ASP A 237 17.78 -21.21 18.23
N LYS A 238 18.76 -21.23 19.14
CA LYS A 238 20.12 -21.74 18.89
C LYS A 238 20.14 -23.23 18.50
N SER A 239 19.09 -23.99 18.84
CA SER A 239 18.95 -25.40 18.50
C SER A 239 18.54 -25.63 17.04
N GLU A 240 17.99 -24.62 16.36
CA GLU A 240 17.43 -24.76 15.02
C GLU A 240 18.48 -24.61 13.92
N SER A 241 18.55 -25.58 13.01
CA SER A 241 19.38 -25.50 11.81
C SER A 241 18.87 -24.42 10.85
N LEU A 242 19.56 -23.28 10.80
CA LEU A 242 19.29 -22.21 9.83
C LEU A 242 19.39 -22.70 8.38
N GLY A 243 20.32 -23.60 8.08
CA GLY A 243 20.45 -24.23 6.76
C GLY A 243 19.19 -25.01 6.37
N THR A 244 18.65 -25.81 7.30
CA THR A 244 17.40 -26.57 7.08
C THR A 244 16.20 -25.63 6.89
N LYS A 245 16.10 -24.54 7.68
CA LYS A 245 15.09 -23.50 7.48
C LYS A 245 15.19 -22.85 6.09
N CYS A 246 16.40 -22.46 5.67
CA CYS A 246 16.63 -21.87 4.35
C CYS A 246 16.27 -22.82 3.19
N THR A 247 16.59 -24.11 3.31
CA THR A 247 16.17 -25.12 2.31
C THR A 247 14.65 -25.26 2.25
N LYS A 248 13.97 -25.36 3.40
CA LYS A 248 12.50 -25.45 3.45
C LYS A 248 11.84 -24.18 2.91
N PHE A 249 12.36 -23.00 3.27
CA PHE A 249 11.89 -21.71 2.73
C PHE A 249 12.04 -21.66 1.20
N ARG A 250 13.21 -22.05 0.67
CA ARG A 250 13.46 -22.08 -0.77
C ARG A 250 12.45 -22.97 -1.49
N ASN A 251 12.24 -24.19 -1.02
CA ASN A 251 11.31 -25.14 -1.66
C ASN A 251 9.87 -24.61 -1.68
N LEU A 252 9.40 -24.01 -0.58
CA LEU A 252 8.08 -23.37 -0.51
C LEU A 252 7.99 -22.17 -1.47
N MET A 253 9.01 -21.30 -1.48
CA MET A 253 9.00 -20.11 -2.34
C MET A 253 9.24 -20.41 -3.82
N THR A 254 9.88 -21.52 -4.17
CA THR A 254 9.94 -22.01 -5.57
C THR A 254 8.54 -22.32 -6.09
N GLU A 255 7.70 -23.01 -5.29
CA GLU A 255 6.31 -23.29 -5.70
C GLU A 255 5.45 -22.02 -5.78
N VAL A 256 5.63 -21.08 -4.83
CA VAL A 256 4.96 -19.78 -4.87
C VAL A 256 5.39 -18.98 -6.11
N GLY A 257 6.69 -18.93 -6.42
CA GLY A 257 7.25 -18.24 -7.57
C GLY A 257 6.77 -18.84 -8.89
N ASP A 258 6.71 -20.16 -8.99
CA ASP A 258 6.15 -20.88 -10.14
C ASP A 258 4.69 -20.48 -10.39
N PHE A 259 3.85 -20.46 -9.36
CA PHE A 259 2.48 -19.97 -9.48
C PHE A 259 2.41 -18.49 -9.90
N ILE A 260 3.27 -17.64 -9.34
CA ILE A 260 3.29 -16.20 -9.66
C ILE A 260 3.62 -15.97 -11.14
N VAL A 261 4.70 -16.58 -11.63
CA VAL A 261 5.22 -16.35 -12.98
C VAL A 261 4.38 -17.06 -14.04
N LYS A 262 3.96 -18.31 -13.79
CA LYS A 262 3.31 -19.16 -14.80
C LYS A 262 1.79 -18.97 -14.85
N GLU A 263 1.15 -18.54 -13.75
CA GLU A 263 -0.32 -18.47 -13.65
C GLU A 263 -0.83 -17.07 -13.28
N PHE A 264 -0.37 -16.51 -12.15
CA PHE A 264 -0.90 -15.24 -11.62
C PHE A 264 -0.69 -14.06 -12.57
N ILE A 265 0.57 -13.79 -12.97
CA ILE A 265 0.90 -12.64 -13.82
C ILE A 265 0.20 -12.75 -15.18
N PRO A 266 0.28 -13.87 -15.95
CA PRO A 266 -0.43 -14.00 -17.22
C PRO A 266 -1.94 -13.81 -17.09
N THR A 267 -2.55 -14.34 -16.03
CA THR A 267 -4.01 -14.29 -15.82
C THR A 267 -4.48 -12.88 -15.49
N PHE A 268 -3.77 -12.13 -14.65
CA PHE A 268 -4.14 -10.75 -14.34
C PHE A 268 -3.81 -9.77 -15.47
N LEU A 269 -2.79 -10.03 -16.29
CA LEU A 269 -2.55 -9.28 -17.52
C LEU A 269 -3.68 -9.50 -18.55
N ALA A 270 -4.08 -10.76 -18.76
CA ALA A 270 -5.20 -11.10 -19.65
C ALA A 270 -6.54 -10.54 -19.14
N LEU A 271 -6.77 -10.55 -17.83
CA LEU A 271 -7.95 -9.94 -17.21
C LEU A 271 -7.95 -8.42 -17.38
N GLY A 272 -6.83 -7.75 -17.13
CA GLY A 272 -6.68 -6.30 -17.34
C GLY A 272 -6.95 -5.90 -18.80
N ALA A 273 -6.50 -6.69 -19.77
CA ALA A 273 -6.73 -6.44 -21.19
C ALA A 273 -8.22 -6.46 -21.63
N LEU A 274 -9.12 -7.07 -20.83
CA LEU A 274 -10.57 -7.00 -21.05
C LEU A 274 -11.23 -5.73 -20.48
N TYR A 275 -10.49 -4.94 -19.70
CA TYR A 275 -10.98 -3.74 -19.02
C TYR A 275 -10.12 -2.51 -19.37
N PRO A 276 -9.86 -2.19 -20.66
CA PRO A 276 -9.00 -1.07 -21.05
C PRO A 276 -9.55 0.30 -20.61
N ASN A 277 -10.86 0.43 -20.42
CA ASN A 277 -11.52 1.64 -19.89
C ASN A 277 -11.36 1.79 -18.36
N TYR A 278 -10.66 0.87 -17.70
CA TYR A 278 -10.21 0.97 -16.31
C TYR A 278 -8.69 1.14 -16.22
N ASP A 279 -8.02 1.22 -17.37
CA ASP A 279 -6.62 1.59 -17.46
C ASP A 279 -6.50 3.11 -17.32
N ASN A 280 -5.60 3.55 -16.43
CA ASN A 280 -5.24 4.96 -16.30
C ASN A 280 -4.68 5.53 -17.63
N LEU A 281 -4.24 4.68 -18.56
CA LEU A 281 -3.93 5.02 -19.96
C LEU A 281 -5.15 5.56 -20.73
N GLY A 282 -6.18 4.73 -20.95
CA GLY A 282 -7.34 5.12 -21.77
C GLY A 282 -8.15 6.26 -21.15
N ASN A 283 -8.06 6.37 -19.82
CA ASN A 283 -8.78 7.33 -19.01
C ASN A 283 -8.16 8.75 -19.02
N ALA A 284 -7.00 8.91 -19.67
CA ALA A 284 -6.36 10.19 -19.96
C ALA A 284 -7.08 11.02 -21.03
N ASN A 285 -7.39 10.37 -22.15
CA ASN A 285 -7.79 11.02 -23.40
C ASN A 285 -9.07 11.85 -23.26
N THR A 286 -10.01 11.34 -22.48
CA THR A 286 -11.35 11.91 -22.32
C THR A 286 -11.38 13.19 -21.49
N LEU A 287 -10.28 13.53 -20.79
CA LEU A 287 -10.17 14.76 -20.00
C LEU A 287 -9.92 16.03 -20.84
N TYR A 288 -9.38 15.90 -22.06
CA TYR A 288 -8.84 17.05 -22.82
C TYR A 288 -9.25 17.13 -24.30
N GLY A 289 -10.04 16.19 -24.82
CA GLY A 289 -10.63 16.30 -26.16
C GLY A 289 -9.63 16.22 -27.31
N LEU A 290 -8.72 15.25 -27.27
CA LEU A 290 -7.68 15.02 -28.28
C LEU A 290 -7.95 13.71 -29.05
N ASP A 291 -7.90 13.79 -30.39
CA ASP A 291 -8.40 12.75 -31.33
C ASP A 291 -7.47 11.54 -31.55
N ALA A 292 -6.46 11.31 -30.70
CA ALA A 292 -5.49 10.21 -30.85
C ALA A 292 -5.24 9.46 -29.53
N PRO A 293 -4.94 8.15 -29.54
CA PRO A 293 -4.61 7.40 -28.33
C PRO A 293 -3.22 7.79 -27.80
N HIS A 294 -3.19 8.67 -26.81
CA HIS A 294 -1.95 9.09 -26.14
C HIS A 294 -1.62 8.16 -24.96
N THR A 295 -0.33 8.05 -24.63
CA THR A 295 0.14 7.19 -23.53
C THR A 295 0.15 7.92 -22.18
N LEU A 296 0.29 7.18 -21.07
CA LEU A 296 0.25 7.67 -19.67
C LEU A 296 1.20 8.83 -19.39
N TRP A 297 2.20 8.99 -20.26
CA TRP A 297 3.14 10.10 -20.31
C TRP A 297 2.50 11.48 -20.26
N GLU A 298 1.45 11.72 -21.05
CA GLU A 298 0.90 13.09 -21.21
C GLU A 298 0.19 13.56 -19.93
N LEU A 299 -0.44 12.64 -19.19
CA LEU A 299 -0.97 12.93 -17.85
C LEU A 299 0.13 13.26 -16.84
N ALA A 300 1.29 12.62 -16.94
CA ALA A 300 2.43 12.83 -16.07
C ALA A 300 3.30 14.03 -16.47
N ASN A 301 2.78 14.91 -17.34
CA ASN A 301 3.41 16.16 -17.79
C ASN A 301 2.48 17.39 -17.78
N VAL A 302 1.27 17.31 -17.22
CA VAL A 302 0.43 18.50 -17.03
C VAL A 302 0.92 19.27 -15.79
N ALA A 303 1.09 20.59 -15.93
CA ALA A 303 1.26 21.49 -14.80
C ALA A 303 0.06 21.37 -13.84
N ASN A 304 0.20 21.81 -12.59
CA ASN A 304 -0.89 21.80 -11.62
C ASN A 304 -2.02 22.75 -12.05
N VAL A 305 -2.94 22.28 -12.89
CA VAL A 305 -3.92 23.09 -13.66
C VAL A 305 -5.06 23.68 -12.83
N GLY A 306 -4.96 23.64 -11.49
CA GLY A 306 -5.91 24.30 -10.59
C GLY A 306 -7.36 23.84 -10.79
N VAL A 307 -7.56 22.61 -11.26
CA VAL A 307 -8.86 22.10 -11.69
C VAL A 307 -9.80 22.07 -10.49
N ALA A 308 -10.82 22.92 -10.53
CA ALA A 308 -11.82 23.01 -9.48
C ALA A 308 -12.58 21.67 -9.35
N PRO A 309 -12.98 21.26 -8.13
CA PRO A 309 -13.87 20.13 -7.93
C PRO A 309 -15.11 20.24 -8.83
N GLY A 310 -15.40 19.19 -9.59
CA GLY A 310 -16.56 19.14 -10.50
C GLY A 310 -16.25 19.34 -12.00
N ALA A 311 -15.04 19.77 -12.37
CA ALA A 311 -14.67 19.88 -13.78
C ALA A 311 -14.33 18.51 -14.41
N GLY A 312 -15.35 17.86 -14.97
CA GLY A 312 -15.18 17.11 -16.23
C GLY A 312 -14.42 15.79 -16.23
N ASN A 313 -13.92 15.23 -15.12
CA ASN A 313 -13.30 13.89 -15.15
C ASN A 313 -14.32 12.85 -15.64
N THR A 314 -14.07 12.23 -16.78
CA THR A 314 -14.99 11.34 -17.52
C THR A 314 -14.56 9.87 -17.45
N ALA A 315 -13.62 9.51 -16.58
CA ALA A 315 -12.91 8.25 -16.69
C ALA A 315 -12.59 7.57 -15.33
N TYR A 316 -12.54 6.23 -15.32
CA TYR A 316 -12.52 5.44 -14.08
C TYR A 316 -11.13 5.39 -13.41
N GLY A 317 -11.08 5.56 -12.09
CA GLY A 317 -9.89 5.19 -11.29
C GLY A 317 -8.67 6.12 -11.37
N ALA A 318 -8.75 7.26 -12.06
CA ALA A 318 -7.67 8.23 -12.12
C ALA A 318 -7.27 8.73 -10.70
N GLY A 319 -6.01 8.47 -10.32
CA GLY A 319 -5.44 8.89 -9.03
C GLY A 319 -5.09 10.38 -8.96
N VAL A 320 -4.49 10.81 -7.85
CA VAL A 320 -4.17 12.23 -7.57
C VAL A 320 -2.96 12.79 -8.34
N GLY A 321 -2.34 12.00 -9.23
CA GLY A 321 -1.20 12.42 -10.07
C GLY A 321 0.13 12.64 -9.33
N ASN A 322 0.18 12.45 -8.01
CA ASN A 322 1.39 12.56 -7.20
C ASN A 322 1.67 11.22 -6.53
N PHE A 323 2.93 10.78 -6.49
CA PHE A 323 3.32 9.45 -6.04
C PHE A 323 4.40 9.51 -4.98
N LEU A 324 4.27 8.68 -3.93
CA LEU A 324 5.22 8.58 -2.82
C LEU A 324 5.60 7.12 -2.57
N SER A 325 6.91 6.86 -2.40
CA SER A 325 7.43 5.58 -1.93
C SER A 325 8.43 5.81 -0.79
N TRP A 326 8.21 5.15 0.35
CA TRP A 326 9.16 5.14 1.47
C TRP A 326 10.36 4.19 1.25
N GLY A 327 10.25 3.33 0.24
CA GLY A 327 11.16 2.22 0.01
C GLY A 327 10.97 1.05 0.98
N ALA A 328 11.56 -0.09 0.65
CA ALA A 328 11.49 -1.33 1.44
C ALA A 328 12.61 -2.30 1.05
N PHE A 329 12.66 -3.47 1.69
CA PHE A 329 13.68 -4.51 1.49
C PHE A 329 15.12 -3.99 1.58
N PRO A 330 15.50 -3.35 2.69
CA PRO A 330 16.84 -2.82 2.89
C PRO A 330 17.92 -3.88 2.91
N GLN A 331 19.08 -3.55 2.36
CA GLN A 331 20.20 -4.46 2.12
C GLN A 331 21.41 -4.10 2.99
N THR A 332 22.32 -5.05 3.18
CA THR A 332 23.54 -4.91 4.01
C THR A 332 24.53 -3.88 3.47
N ASN A 333 24.36 -3.42 2.23
CA ASN A 333 25.14 -2.37 1.58
C ASN A 333 24.48 -0.96 1.69
N GLY A 334 23.45 -0.80 2.53
CA GLY A 334 22.71 0.46 2.71
C GLY A 334 21.67 0.77 1.62
N GLN A 335 21.56 -0.04 0.57
CA GLN A 335 20.56 0.15 -0.49
C GLN A 335 19.19 -0.41 -0.09
N LEU A 336 18.14 -0.01 -0.82
CA LEU A 336 16.78 -0.53 -0.67
C LEU A 336 16.38 -1.33 -1.92
N GLY A 337 15.87 -2.54 -1.75
CA GLY A 337 15.34 -3.37 -2.86
C GLY A 337 14.10 -2.77 -3.51
N ILE A 338 13.35 -1.93 -2.80
CA ILE A 338 12.35 -1.03 -3.35
C ILE A 338 12.82 0.41 -3.10
N LYS A 339 12.99 1.18 -4.18
CA LYS A 339 13.45 2.58 -4.11
C LYS A 339 12.48 3.46 -3.34
N ARG A 340 13.03 4.49 -2.69
CA ARG A 340 12.26 5.58 -2.06
C ARG A 340 12.41 6.89 -2.84
N GLY A 341 11.42 7.76 -2.69
CA GLY A 341 11.34 9.02 -3.41
C GLY A 341 9.90 9.45 -3.64
N TYR A 342 9.71 10.55 -4.38
CA TYR A 342 8.40 11.06 -4.74
C TYR A 342 8.39 11.71 -6.14
N LYS A 343 7.19 11.84 -6.73
CA LYS A 343 6.92 12.60 -7.96
C LYS A 343 5.66 13.46 -7.75
N ILE A 344 5.72 14.73 -8.14
CA ILE A 344 4.60 15.69 -8.07
C ILE A 344 4.21 16.08 -9.50
N GLY A 345 3.08 15.58 -9.98
CA GLY A 345 2.58 15.81 -11.35
C GLY A 345 3.68 15.69 -12.41
N ALA A 346 3.86 16.75 -13.21
CA ALA A 346 4.89 16.87 -14.24
C ALA A 346 6.35 16.71 -13.77
N SER A 347 6.65 16.95 -12.49
CA SER A 347 8.03 17.06 -12.00
C SER A 347 8.85 15.77 -12.20
N PRO A 348 10.18 15.86 -12.39
CA PRO A 348 11.07 14.71 -12.31
C PRO A 348 10.92 13.93 -10.99
N ILE A 349 11.27 12.64 -11.00
CA ILE A 349 11.28 11.83 -9.78
C ILE A 349 12.40 12.35 -8.86
N VAL A 350 12.03 12.76 -7.66
CA VAL A 350 12.99 13.05 -6.58
C VAL A 350 13.33 11.72 -5.93
N ALA A 351 14.49 11.16 -6.30
CA ALA A 351 15.01 9.92 -5.74
C ALA A 351 15.61 10.16 -4.34
N GLY A 352 15.38 9.23 -3.42
CA GLY A 352 15.74 9.41 -2.01
C GLY A 352 14.70 10.22 -1.24
N ILE A 353 14.69 10.05 0.08
CA ILE A 353 14.00 10.92 1.04
C ILE A 353 14.90 11.00 2.28
N THR A 354 15.28 12.21 2.68
CA THR A 354 16.16 12.49 3.83
C THR A 354 15.35 12.80 5.10
N SER A 355 15.99 12.70 6.29
CA SER A 355 15.35 13.05 7.56
C SER A 355 14.76 14.45 7.58
N ALA A 356 15.54 15.42 7.07
CA ALA A 356 15.12 16.81 6.98
C ALA A 356 13.90 16.98 6.07
N GLN A 357 13.83 16.25 4.94
CA GLN A 357 12.64 16.25 4.08
C GLN A 357 11.42 15.63 4.77
N VAL A 358 11.57 14.59 5.59
CA VAL A 358 10.42 14.04 6.32
C VAL A 358 9.87 15.06 7.32
N LEU A 359 10.74 15.65 8.15
CA LEU A 359 10.36 16.66 9.14
C LEU A 359 9.84 17.97 8.50
N ALA A 360 10.29 18.32 7.30
CA ALA A 360 9.81 19.50 6.57
C ALA A 360 8.51 19.24 5.80
N ASN A 361 8.31 18.04 5.25
CA ASN A 361 7.29 17.76 4.23
C ASN A 361 6.16 16.85 4.71
N LEU A 362 6.38 15.91 5.64
CA LEU A 362 5.31 15.01 6.08
C LEU A 362 4.37 15.72 7.05
N ARG A 363 3.09 15.76 6.70
CA ARG A 363 2.06 16.47 7.47
C ARG A 363 0.79 15.63 7.55
N GLU A 364 0.03 15.75 8.63
CA GLU A 364 -1.31 15.16 8.74
C GLU A 364 -2.35 16.24 9.03
N HIS A 365 -3.40 16.32 8.22
CA HIS A 365 -4.51 17.25 8.46
C HIS A 365 -5.64 16.53 9.21
N ILE A 366 -6.28 17.23 10.15
CA ILE A 366 -7.46 16.72 10.88
C ILE A 366 -8.72 17.58 10.70
N ALA A 367 -8.73 18.49 9.72
CA ALA A 367 -9.87 19.40 9.48
C ALA A 367 -11.22 18.67 9.34
N HIS A 368 -11.23 17.54 8.62
CA HIS A 368 -12.42 16.70 8.41
C HIS A 368 -12.38 15.36 9.17
N SER A 369 -11.34 15.14 9.97
CA SER A 369 -11.09 13.89 10.71
C SER A 369 -11.48 14.05 12.18
N ARG A 370 -12.15 13.05 12.76
CA ARG A 370 -12.77 13.02 14.11
C ARG A 370 -11.76 13.12 15.29
N TYR A 371 -10.94 14.16 15.28
CA TYR A 371 -9.92 14.50 16.26
C TYR A 371 -9.96 15.99 16.58
N THR A 372 -9.48 16.37 17.76
CA THR A 372 -9.22 17.76 18.17
C THR A 372 -7.72 18.03 18.28
N GLY A 373 -7.31 19.29 18.35
CA GLY A 373 -5.91 19.61 18.69
C GLY A 373 -5.66 21.10 18.90
N SER A 374 -4.85 21.43 19.94
CA SER A 374 -4.19 22.73 20.19
C SER A 374 -3.19 22.77 21.38
N TRP A 375 -1.86 22.62 21.26
CA TRP A 375 -0.98 22.12 20.18
C TRP A 375 0.17 23.13 19.78
N THR A 376 1.40 23.19 20.26
CA THR A 376 2.23 24.43 20.53
C THR A 376 3.43 23.97 21.37
N LEU A 377 4.34 24.85 21.78
CA LEU A 377 5.17 24.68 22.97
C LEU A 377 5.40 26.08 23.56
N ASP A 378 5.09 26.27 24.84
CA ASP A 378 5.45 27.47 25.59
C ASP A 378 6.94 27.48 25.90
N ALA A 379 7.42 28.53 26.56
CA ALA A 379 8.84 28.67 26.89
C ALA A 379 9.40 27.61 27.87
N ASN A 380 8.57 26.64 28.30
CA ASN A 380 8.92 25.54 29.19
C ASN A 380 8.51 24.16 28.61
N ASP A 381 8.37 24.04 27.28
CA ASP A 381 8.00 22.83 26.55
C ASP A 381 6.57 22.28 26.83
N ASN A 382 5.55 23.15 27.05
CA ASN A 382 4.13 22.74 27.23
C ASN A 382 3.18 23.21 26.08
N PRO A 383 2.19 22.42 25.58
CA PRO A 383 1.61 22.69 24.22
C PRO A 383 0.32 23.59 24.05
N VAL A 384 0.18 24.40 22.95
CA VAL A 384 -0.96 25.35 22.53
C VAL A 384 -1.05 25.76 20.99
N PHE A 385 -2.12 25.49 20.18
CA PHE A 385 -2.24 25.83 18.69
C PHE A 385 -3.16 27.03 18.40
N ALA A 386 -3.03 27.56 17.18
CA ALA A 386 -4.14 27.85 16.26
C ALA A 386 -3.63 27.71 14.78
N ALA A 387 -4.41 27.46 13.72
CA ALA A 387 -5.81 27.04 13.54
C ALA A 387 -5.92 26.17 12.24
N ALA A 388 -6.98 25.38 12.08
CA ALA A 388 -7.21 24.43 10.97
C ALA A 388 -6.19 23.27 10.82
N THR A 389 -5.24 23.16 11.76
CA THR A 389 -4.63 21.91 12.26
C THR A 389 -4.04 20.99 11.19
N ILE A 390 -2.83 21.37 10.79
CA ILE A 390 -1.79 20.48 10.26
C ILE A 390 -0.97 20.00 11.47
N THR A 391 -0.87 18.70 11.72
CA THR A 391 0.07 18.13 12.70
C THR A 391 1.34 17.66 11.98
N ASP A 392 2.50 17.88 12.59
CA ASP A 392 3.71 17.12 12.28
C ASP A 392 3.66 15.85 13.14
N PRO A 393 3.58 14.64 12.54
CA PRO A 393 3.52 13.38 13.28
C PRO A 393 4.69 13.17 14.26
N ALA A 394 5.83 13.82 14.06
CA ALA A 394 6.97 13.75 14.98
C ALA A 394 6.77 14.56 16.27
N THR A 395 5.77 15.45 16.31
CA THR A 395 5.49 16.36 17.45
C THR A 395 4.16 16.09 18.16
N GLU A 396 3.34 15.17 17.62
CA GLU A 396 2.03 14.84 18.20
C GLU A 396 2.19 13.97 19.45
N ALA A 397 2.25 14.60 20.63
CA ALA A 397 2.41 13.91 21.91
C ALA A 397 1.26 12.95 22.25
N ARG A 398 0.04 13.25 21.77
CA ARG A 398 -1.17 12.44 21.99
C ARG A 398 -2.25 12.76 20.96
N THR A 399 -2.94 11.73 20.48
CA THR A 399 -4.07 11.85 19.55
C THR A 399 -5.37 11.98 20.33
N GLU A 400 -6.10 13.10 20.19
CA GLU A 400 -7.34 13.34 20.95
C GLU A 400 -8.58 13.09 20.08
N PRO A 401 -9.29 11.94 20.23
CA PRO A 401 -10.46 11.59 19.42
C PRO A 401 -11.71 12.36 19.85
N GLU A 402 -12.48 12.86 18.89
CA GLU A 402 -13.75 13.55 19.13
C GLU A 402 -14.89 12.90 18.34
N ARG A 403 -15.80 12.24 19.06
CA ARG A 403 -16.88 11.42 18.49
C ARG A 403 -18.08 12.24 18.02
N THR A 404 -18.32 13.40 18.62
CA THR A 404 -19.57 14.17 18.52
C THR A 404 -19.55 15.28 17.46
N MET A 405 -18.39 15.59 16.87
CA MET A 405 -18.27 16.62 15.83
C MET A 405 -18.97 16.25 14.53
N ALA A 406 -20.21 16.74 14.36
CA ALA A 406 -21.04 16.50 13.17
C ALA A 406 -20.41 16.96 11.84
N ALA A 407 -19.53 17.99 11.87
CA ALA A 407 -18.85 18.51 10.68
C ALA A 407 -17.66 17.65 10.21
N LYS A 408 -17.31 16.57 10.92
CA LYS A 408 -16.15 15.72 10.62
C LYS A 408 -16.59 14.29 10.30
N TYR A 409 -16.25 13.82 9.11
CA TYR A 409 -16.85 12.60 8.55
C TYR A 409 -16.07 11.31 8.83
N SER A 410 -14.74 11.36 9.00
CA SER A 410 -13.88 10.15 9.03
C SER A 410 -13.02 10.00 10.30
N TRP A 411 -12.68 8.77 10.68
CA TRP A 411 -11.61 8.46 11.64
C TRP A 411 -10.21 8.44 11.00
N LEU A 412 -10.09 8.53 9.68
CA LEU A 412 -8.79 8.64 9.02
C LEU A 412 -8.27 10.08 9.16
N LYS A 413 -7.04 10.26 9.67
CA LYS A 413 -6.26 11.49 9.45
C LYS A 413 -6.02 11.67 7.94
N ALA A 414 -5.64 12.87 7.51
CA ALA A 414 -5.37 13.17 6.10
C ALA A 414 -3.89 13.53 5.84
N PRO A 415 -3.00 12.53 5.66
CA PRO A 415 -1.59 12.75 5.32
C PRO A 415 -1.39 13.57 4.04
N ARG A 416 -0.35 14.40 4.03
CA ARG A 416 0.09 15.24 2.91
C ARG A 416 1.61 15.25 2.83
N TRP A 417 2.12 15.53 1.63
CA TRP A 417 3.53 15.82 1.39
C TRP A 417 3.67 17.27 0.93
N THR A 418 4.29 18.11 1.76
CA THR A 418 4.49 19.52 1.48
C THR A 418 5.70 19.72 0.56
N VAL A 419 5.56 20.52 -0.49
CA VAL A 419 6.69 20.99 -1.30
C VAL A 419 6.55 22.49 -1.50
N GLY A 420 7.53 23.26 -1.03
CA GLY A 420 7.41 24.72 -0.92
C GLY A 420 6.29 25.08 0.07
N ALA A 421 5.32 25.88 -0.38
CA ALA A 421 4.14 26.25 0.40
C ALA A 421 2.91 25.35 0.17
N THR A 422 3.01 24.31 -0.68
CA THR A 422 1.86 23.53 -1.15
C THR A 422 1.80 22.14 -0.52
N ASN A 423 0.65 21.79 0.06
CA ASN A 423 0.38 20.46 0.62
C ASN A 423 -0.23 19.52 -0.43
N TYR A 424 0.53 18.54 -0.93
CA TYR A 424 0.05 17.60 -1.93
C TYR A 424 -0.61 16.38 -1.30
N ALA A 425 -1.76 15.98 -1.83
CA ALA A 425 -2.28 14.63 -1.66
C ALA A 425 -1.45 13.67 -2.50
N MET A 426 -1.08 12.53 -1.93
CA MET A 426 -0.16 11.55 -2.54
C MET A 426 -0.83 10.19 -2.68
N GLU A 427 -0.61 9.54 -3.80
CA GLU A 427 -0.87 8.11 -3.97
C GLU A 427 0.33 7.31 -3.44
N VAL A 428 0.02 6.21 -2.74
CA VAL A 428 0.99 5.25 -2.21
C VAL A 428 0.53 3.83 -2.58
N GLY A 429 1.46 2.89 -2.69
CA GLY A 429 1.14 1.49 -2.98
C GLY A 429 1.99 0.89 -4.10
N PRO A 430 1.58 -0.24 -4.69
CA PRO A 430 2.33 -0.91 -5.75
C PRO A 430 2.62 -0.02 -6.96
N PHE A 431 1.62 0.70 -7.47
CA PHE A 431 1.78 1.58 -8.64
C PHE A 431 2.72 2.76 -8.37
N ALA A 432 2.51 3.48 -7.27
CA ALA A 432 3.43 4.54 -6.83
C ALA A 432 4.88 4.06 -6.68
N ARG A 433 5.11 2.82 -6.23
CA ARG A 433 6.46 2.21 -6.17
C ARG A 433 7.04 1.90 -7.55
N MET A 434 6.25 1.50 -8.53
CA MET A 434 6.72 1.28 -9.90
C MET A 434 7.10 2.60 -10.58
N VAL A 435 6.29 3.65 -10.37
CA VAL A 435 6.56 5.02 -10.83
C VAL A 435 7.84 5.57 -10.20
N VAL A 436 7.92 5.66 -8.87
CA VAL A 436 9.12 6.16 -8.16
C VAL A 436 10.34 5.26 -8.39
N GLY A 437 10.13 3.97 -8.66
CA GLY A 437 11.18 3.02 -9.02
C GLY A 437 11.85 3.31 -10.36
N GLY A 438 11.18 4.04 -11.28
CA GLY A 438 11.56 4.12 -12.70
C GLY A 438 11.30 2.84 -13.48
N ASN A 439 10.60 1.86 -12.88
CA ASN A 439 10.24 0.59 -13.52
C ASN A 439 9.00 0.74 -14.42
N TYR A 440 8.26 1.82 -14.26
CA TYR A 440 7.21 2.25 -15.17
C TYR A 440 7.60 3.65 -15.70
N PRO A 441 8.13 3.76 -16.93
CA PRO A 441 8.61 5.02 -17.47
C PRO A 441 7.42 5.94 -17.77
N VAL A 442 7.15 6.87 -16.85
CA VAL A 442 6.22 7.99 -17.07
C VAL A 442 6.87 9.12 -17.86
N ASP A 443 8.06 8.89 -18.43
CA ASP A 443 8.85 9.81 -19.26
C ASP A 443 8.92 9.40 -20.75
N GLY A 444 8.18 8.36 -21.17
CA GLY A 444 7.86 8.11 -22.58
C GLY A 444 8.95 7.33 -23.30
N THR A 445 10.03 7.02 -22.58
CA THR A 445 11.06 6.10 -23.01
C THR A 445 10.54 4.66 -22.88
N THR A 446 9.90 4.18 -23.94
CA THR A 446 9.70 2.77 -24.30
C THR A 446 9.72 1.74 -23.15
N LEU A 447 8.52 1.31 -22.72
CA LEU A 447 8.28 0.01 -22.04
C LEU A 447 8.83 -1.20 -22.82
N LEU A 448 9.24 -1.02 -24.08
CA LEU A 448 9.84 -2.02 -24.97
C LEU A 448 11.38 -2.10 -24.87
N SER A 449 12.06 -1.15 -24.21
CA SER A 449 13.53 -1.11 -24.13
C SER A 449 14.07 -2.02 -23.03
N ASN A 450 13.48 -1.94 -21.84
CA ASN A 450 13.69 -2.89 -20.76
C ASN A 450 12.72 -4.07 -20.95
N GLY A 451 13.13 -5.03 -21.80
CA GLY A 451 12.38 -6.27 -21.99
C GLY A 451 12.07 -6.95 -20.65
N VAL A 452 10.98 -7.74 -20.63
CA VAL A 452 10.36 -8.29 -19.40
C VAL A 452 11.34 -9.03 -18.47
N GLY A 453 12.49 -9.48 -19.01
CA GLY A 453 13.67 -9.96 -18.27
C GLY A 453 14.26 -9.05 -17.18
N GLY A 454 13.84 -7.78 -17.06
CA GLY A 454 14.26 -6.89 -15.96
C GLY A 454 13.47 -7.07 -14.64
N LEU A 455 12.42 -7.90 -14.63
CA LEU A 455 11.52 -8.12 -13.48
C LEU A 455 11.38 -9.62 -13.09
N TYR A 456 12.28 -10.48 -13.57
CA TYR A 456 12.34 -11.92 -13.28
C TYR A 456 13.56 -12.30 -12.43
#